data_AF-A0A956DEG7-F1
#
_entry.id   AF-A0A956DEG7-F1
#
_cell.length_a   1.000
_cell.length_b   1.000
_cell.length_c   1.000
_cell.angle_alpha   90.00
_cell.angle_beta   90.00
_cell.angle_gamma   90.00
#
_symmetry.space_group_name_H-M   'P 1'
#
loop_
_entity.id
_entity.type
_entity.pdbx_description
1 polymer ?
#
loop_
_entity_poly.entity_id
_entity_poly.type
_entity_poly.pdbx_seq_one_letter_code
_entity_poly.pdbx_strand_id
1 'polypeptide(L)' 'MAFTLAVLGVIGWPLLRQWWSPRAYGDDSVAPTSNRLRVATYNVNFGLAGEATTTDAITALEVDVLLLQETNAAWERALA' A
#
# COMPACT_ATOMS: atom_id res chain seq x y z
N MET A 1 -19.42 14.48 19.21
CA MET A 1 -18.44 13.91 20.17
C MET A 1 -17.22 13.49 19.38
N ALA A 2 -16.06 14.07 19.70
CA ALA A 2 -14.81 13.86 18.99
C ALA A 2 -13.83 13.13 19.89
N PHE A 3 -13.12 12.13 19.36
CA PHE A 3 -11.84 11.67 19.89
C PHE A 3 -10.94 11.28 18.72
N THR A 4 -10.00 12.16 18.41
CA THR A 4 -8.84 11.87 17.56
C THR A 4 -7.70 11.54 18.50
N LEU A 5 -7.31 10.27 18.56
CA LEU A 5 -6.09 9.84 19.23
C LEU A 5 -4.92 10.03 18.26
N ALA A 6 -4.19 11.13 18.44
CA ALA A 6 -2.88 11.32 17.85
C ALA A 6 -1.82 10.76 18.82
N VAL A 7 -1.11 9.72 18.42
CA VAL A 7 0.17 9.37 19.05
C VAL A 7 1.29 9.90 18.15
N LEU A 8 1.86 11.02 18.59
CA LEU A 8 3.03 11.65 18.02
C LEU A 8 4.28 10.89 18.46
N GLY A 9 4.80 10.04 17.58
CA GLY A 9 6.20 9.63 17.60
C GLY A 9 7.04 10.72 16.93
N VAL A 10 7.84 11.41 17.73
CA VAL A 10 8.75 12.49 17.35
C VAL A 10 9.73 12.00 16.30
N ILE A 11 9.56 12.41 15.03
CA ILE A 11 10.56 12.81 14.02
C ILE A 11 9.79 13.17 12.73
N GLY A 12 9.78 14.46 12.37
CA GLY A 12 9.75 14.88 10.96
C GLY A 12 8.41 14.93 10.20
N TRP A 13 7.37 15.59 10.73
CA TRP A 13 6.18 15.97 9.91
C TRP A 13 6.50 16.75 8.61
N PRO A 14 7.62 17.52 8.46
CA PRO A 14 8.00 18.09 7.17
C PRO A 14 8.66 17.09 6.20
N LEU A 15 9.18 15.96 6.68
CA LEU A 15 9.89 14.96 5.85
C LEU A 15 8.92 13.98 5.16
N LEU A 16 7.76 13.70 5.75
CA LEU A 16 6.75 12.82 5.14
C LEU A 16 6.14 13.39 3.84
N ARG A 17 6.05 14.73 3.69
CA ARG A 17 5.63 15.35 2.42
C ARG A 17 6.67 15.21 1.31
N GLN A 18 7.94 15.04 1.64
CA GLN A 18 9.00 14.83 0.65
C GLN A 18 9.13 13.37 0.22
N TRP A 19 8.62 12.43 1.04
CA TRP A 19 8.62 10.98 0.76
C TRP A 19 7.40 10.50 -0.03
N TRP A 20 6.28 11.21 0.02
CA TRP A 20 5.11 10.96 -0.83
C TRP A 20 4.89 12.13 -1.80
N SER A 21 5.76 12.23 -2.79
CA SER A 21 5.36 12.83 -4.06
C SER A 21 5.12 11.67 -5.01
N PRO A 22 3.93 11.48 -5.60
CA PRO A 22 3.80 10.61 -6.75
C PRO A 22 4.75 11.19 -7.80
N ARG A 23 5.95 10.61 -7.93
CA ARG A 23 6.84 10.97 -9.02
C ARG A 23 6.15 10.39 -10.23
N ALA A 24 5.48 11.25 -11.00
CA ALA A 24 5.00 10.90 -12.32
C ALA A 24 6.23 10.42 -13.10
N TYR A 25 6.35 9.12 -13.27
CA TYR A 25 7.36 8.54 -14.13
C TYR A 25 6.93 8.92 -15.56
N GLY A 26 7.71 9.80 -16.18
CA GLY A 26 7.34 10.47 -17.43
C GLY A 26 8.00 9.85 -18.66
N ASP A 27 7.12 9.54 -19.61
CA ASP A 27 7.30 9.34 -21.07
C ASP A 27 8.14 8.17 -21.57
N ASP A 28 7.56 6.97 -21.50
CA ASP A 28 7.95 5.85 -22.36
C ASP A 28 6.96 5.79 -23.53
N SER A 29 7.28 6.43 -24.65
CA SER A 29 6.47 6.42 -25.88
C SER A 29 6.43 5.05 -26.57
N VAL A 30 6.06 4.01 -25.84
CA VAL A 30 5.56 2.74 -26.37
C VAL A 30 4.09 2.99 -26.69
N ALA A 31 3.69 2.76 -27.95
CA ALA A 31 2.28 2.82 -28.32
C ALA A 31 1.46 2.01 -27.29
N PRO A 32 0.39 2.57 -26.70
CA PRO A 32 -0.32 1.90 -25.62
C PRO A 32 -0.82 0.56 -26.12
N THR A 33 -0.13 -0.51 -25.74
CA THR A 33 -0.68 -1.85 -25.87
C THR A 33 -1.85 -1.89 -24.89
N SER A 34 -2.97 -2.46 -25.32
CA SER A 34 -4.21 -2.53 -24.52
C SER A 34 -4.04 -3.29 -23.20
N ASN A 35 -2.90 -3.96 -23.00
CA ASN A 35 -2.59 -4.70 -21.79
C ASN A 35 -1.79 -3.81 -20.83
N ARG A 36 -2.52 -3.09 -19.97
CA ARG A 36 -1.94 -2.42 -18.81
C ARG A 36 -1.80 -3.44 -17.68
N LEU A 37 -0.64 -3.45 -17.01
CA LEU A 37 -0.39 -4.23 -15.79
C LEU A 37 -0.36 -3.27 -14.59
N ARG A 38 -1.27 -3.44 -13.64
CA ARG A 38 -1.33 -2.69 -12.38
C ARG A 38 -0.52 -3.46 -11.33
N VAL A 39 0.55 -2.83 -10.86
CA VAL A 39 1.43 -3.40 -9.84
C VAL A 39 1.45 -2.48 -8.63
N ALA A 40 1.31 -3.05 -7.42
CA ALA A 40 1.51 -2.32 -6.16
C ALA A 40 2.43 -3.08 -5.21
N THR A 41 3.03 -2.33 -4.29
CA THR A 41 3.69 -2.88 -3.10
C THR A 41 3.02 -2.33 -1.86
N TYR A 42 2.84 -3.17 -0.85
CA TYR A 42 2.18 -2.81 0.39
C TYR A 42 2.87 -3.50 1.58
N ASN A 43 3.36 -2.70 2.51
CA ASN A 43 3.92 -3.19 3.76
C ASN A 43 2.79 -3.36 4.77
N VAL A 44 2.57 -4.59 5.26
CA VAL A 44 1.49 -4.84 6.21
C VAL A 44 1.83 -4.38 7.63
N ASN A 45 3.10 -4.07 7.92
CA ASN A 45 3.61 -3.62 9.21
C ASN A 45 3.14 -4.57 10.35
N PHE A 46 2.30 -4.09 11.28
CA PHE A 46 1.72 -4.88 12.36
C PHE A 46 0.32 -5.46 12.04
N GLY A 47 -0.12 -5.38 10.79
CA GLY A 47 -1.41 -5.90 10.35
C GLY A 47 -1.53 -7.39 10.62
N LEU A 48 -2.64 -7.80 11.23
CA LEU A 48 -2.93 -9.21 11.47
C LEU A 48 -3.50 -9.83 10.18
N ALA A 49 -2.96 -10.98 9.79
CA ALA A 49 -3.49 -11.72 8.64
C ALA A 49 -4.97 -12.04 8.84
N GLY A 50 -5.79 -11.71 7.84
CA GLY A 50 -7.25 -11.94 7.87
C GLY A 50 -8.05 -10.89 8.65
N GLU A 51 -7.40 -9.85 9.18
CA GLU A 51 -8.10 -8.71 9.77
C GLU A 51 -8.77 -7.88 8.66
N ALA A 52 -10.08 -7.69 8.80
CA ALA A 52 -10.92 -7.12 7.74
C ALA A 52 -10.41 -5.75 7.26
N THR A 53 -10.00 -4.87 8.18
CA THR A 53 -9.50 -3.53 7.82
C THR A 53 -8.31 -3.60 6.85
N THR A 54 -7.35 -4.48 7.12
CA THR A 54 -6.16 -4.62 6.29
C THR A 54 -6.46 -5.34 4.97
N THR A 55 -7.30 -6.37 4.98
CA THR A 55 -7.69 -7.08 3.75
C THR A 55 -8.53 -6.20 2.83
N ASP A 56 -9.45 -5.40 3.38
CA ASP A 56 -10.29 -4.47 2.61
C ASP A 56 -9.44 -3.38 1.93
N ALA A 57 -8.44 -2.87 2.64
CA ALA A 57 -7.49 -1.90 2.08
C ALA A 57 -6.66 -2.50 0.92
N ILE A 58 -6.25 -3.75 1.05
CA ILE A 58 -5.54 -4.49 -0.01
C ILE A 58 -6.46 -4.70 -1.22
N THR A 59 -7.70 -5.14 -1.01
CA THR A 59 -8.67 -5.37 -2.10
C THR A 59 -9.00 -4.08 -2.85
N ALA A 60 -9.08 -2.94 -2.16
CA ALA A 60 -9.36 -1.64 -2.77
C ALA A 60 -8.27 -1.13 -3.73
N LEU A 61 -7.08 -1.73 -3.75
CA LEU A 61 -6.01 -1.35 -4.67
C LEU A 61 -6.31 -1.74 -6.13
N GLU A 62 -7.15 -2.75 -6.34
CA GLU A 62 -7.56 -3.26 -7.66
C GLU A 62 -6.35 -3.51 -8.60
N VAL A 63 -5.31 -4.19 -8.10
CA VAL A 63 -4.08 -4.46 -8.85
C VAL A 63 -4.05 -5.89 -9.38
N ASP A 64 -3.31 -6.09 -10.47
CA ASP A 64 -3.06 -7.42 -11.04
C ASP A 64 -1.96 -8.17 -10.26
N VAL A 65 -0.99 -7.43 -9.71
CA VAL A 65 0.12 -7.96 -8.92
C VAL A 65 0.33 -7.12 -7.66
N LEU A 66 0.35 -7.79 -6.51
CA LEU A 66 0.62 -7.17 -5.21
C LEU A 66 1.86 -7.80 -4.55
N LEU A 67 2.82 -6.97 -4.18
CA LEU A 67 4.04 -7.37 -3.48
C LEU A 67 3.94 -6.96 -2.00
N LEU A 68 3.74 -7.94 -1.12
CA LEU A 68 3.61 -7.68 0.32
C LEU A 68 4.97 -7.76 1.05
N GLN A 69 5.18 -6.87 2.01
CA GLN A 69 6.35 -6.86 2.90
C GLN A 69 5.92 -7.04 4.36
N GLU A 70 6.86 -7.48 5.20
CA GLU A 70 6.64 -7.75 6.63
C GLU A 70 5.52 -8.78 6.89
N THR A 71 5.40 -9.76 5.99
CA THR A 71 4.41 -10.82 6.09
C THR A 71 4.91 -12.03 6.89
N ASN A 72 4.02 -12.99 7.10
CA ASN A 72 4.31 -14.28 7.70
C ASN A 72 3.43 -15.37 7.06
N ALA A 73 3.59 -16.64 7.46
CA ALA A 73 2.84 -17.75 6.88
C ALA A 73 1.30 -17.67 7.05
N ALA A 74 0.78 -16.82 7.94
CA ALA A 74 -0.66 -16.62 8.05
C ALA A 74 -1.20 -15.75 6.90
N TRP A 75 -0.40 -14.82 6.37
CA TRP A 75 -0.77 -13.97 5.23
C TRP A 75 -0.97 -14.74 3.93
N GLU A 76 -0.17 -15.79 3.71
CA GLU A 76 -0.34 -16.70 2.56
C GLU A 76 -1.72 -17.37 2.57
N ARG A 77 -2.25 -17.73 3.76
CA ARG A 77 -3.57 -18.36 3.89
C ARG A 77 -4.72 -17.36 3.85
N ALA A 78 -4.48 -16.12 4.27
CA ALA A 78 -5.52 -15.10 4.34
C ALA A 78 -5.86 -14.51 2.96
N LEU A 79 -4.99 -14.68 1.97
CA LEU A 79 -5.13 -14.12 0.62
C LEU A 79 -5.25 -15.18 -0.49
N ALA A 80 -5.27 -16.46 -0.12
CA ALA A 80 -5.53 -17.59 -1.02
C ALA A 80 -7.04 -17.86 -1.14
#